data_AF-A0A358DU54-F1
#
_entry.id   AF-A0A358DU54-F1
#
_cell.length_a   1.000
_cell.length_b   1.000
_cell.length_c   1.000
_cell.angle_alpha   90.00
_cell.angle_beta   90.00
_cell.angle_gamma   90.00
#
_symmetry.space_group_name_H-M   'P 1'
#
loop_
_entity.id
_entity.type
_entity.pdbx_description
1 polymer ?
#
loop_
_entity_poly.entity_id
_entity_poly.type
_entity_poly.pdbx_seq_one_letter_code
_entity_poly.pdbx_strand_id
1 'polypeptide(L)'
;MVGPMVRSFTLTALVLVTACPTEPASSDTGLRVLDAGQPSDVGSMDAGTVSDPDHCEENSDCRDDQRCSLRGRCYTGDCYEHGDCSPEQRCSKNRCIPRPETELGLVFERRFPNPGSSHFSRFPTNFSDGFGGALLDADGDGDLDLYLGSHVPFDLQPEDRPACLYSNESTPSELILEPVEGHCEIAPGFREGGQGIDVDADGRHELLITGNRTLLLQRFYPTEEIDDLLAEVPDDDPRSNCNVATALPIDLDLDGRIDLYVACQTNIRASGPQGHVWMSNIPMRQTADGSFQVMSGYPWDDLVNGGNTLAIGAVDIDHNGMIDLVLANDSFTTLAMPELVSDTAPGLVILRSGPDEDLPYPLLFFGQGNAQSGSYMGVANLFLEGFGDHIFLSDFGPNRLVSWDANRRPVDRRVEWGVDLPGSVDEQLLFAWGALADDFNRDGKDDLFLTQGIE
;
A
#
# COMPACT_ATOMS: atom_id res chain seq x y z
N MET A 1 -9.11 70.99 -59.97
CA MET A 1 -10.39 70.38 -59.53
C MET A 1 -10.06 69.25 -58.58
N VAL A 2 -10.73 69.24 -57.44
CA VAL A 2 -10.63 68.29 -56.30
C VAL A 2 -9.36 68.45 -55.44
N GLY A 3 -9.57 68.91 -54.20
CA GLY A 3 -8.53 69.22 -53.21
C GLY A 3 -8.05 68.02 -52.40
N PRO A 4 -7.03 68.21 -51.54
CA PRO A 4 -6.44 67.13 -50.77
C PRO A 4 -7.30 66.79 -49.54
N MET A 5 -7.67 65.52 -49.43
CA MET A 5 -8.30 64.94 -48.24
C MET A 5 -7.28 64.89 -47.09
N VAL A 6 -7.63 65.58 -46.01
CA VAL A 6 -7.05 65.41 -44.68
C VAL A 6 -7.63 64.12 -44.08
N ARG A 7 -6.77 63.13 -43.78
CA ARG A 7 -7.15 61.97 -42.96
C ARG A 7 -6.72 62.21 -41.52
N SER A 8 -7.70 62.33 -40.64
CA SER A 8 -7.54 62.35 -39.19
C SER A 8 -6.99 61.01 -38.71
N PHE A 9 -5.92 61.05 -37.93
CA PHE A 9 -5.41 59.91 -37.16
C PHE A 9 -6.19 59.81 -35.85
N THR A 10 -6.96 58.73 -35.69
CA THR A 10 -7.53 58.35 -34.40
C THR A 10 -6.51 57.45 -33.70
N LEU A 11 -5.92 57.95 -32.61
CA LEU A 11 -4.96 57.22 -31.80
C LEU A 11 -5.75 56.32 -30.83
N THR A 12 -5.91 55.04 -31.18
CA THR A 12 -6.48 54.04 -30.24
C THR A 12 -5.35 53.60 -29.31
N ALA A 13 -5.35 54.10 -28.08
CA ALA A 13 -4.47 53.62 -27.02
C ALA A 13 -4.92 52.21 -26.61
N LEU A 14 -4.17 51.19 -27.02
CA LEU A 14 -4.33 49.82 -26.57
C LEU A 14 -3.70 49.72 -25.18
N VAL A 15 -4.52 49.72 -24.13
CA VAL A 15 -4.07 49.37 -22.78
C VAL A 15 -3.86 47.86 -22.75
N LEU A 16 -2.60 47.44 -22.85
CA LEU A 16 -2.17 46.08 -22.54
C LEU A 16 -2.34 45.87 -21.02
N VAL A 17 -3.47 45.30 -20.63
CA VAL A 17 -3.61 44.68 -19.31
C VAL A 17 -2.83 43.38 -19.36
N THR A 18 -1.66 43.36 -18.74
CA THR A 18 -0.91 42.13 -18.45
C THR A 18 -1.66 41.36 -17.36
N ALA A 19 -2.71 40.64 -17.75
CA ALA A 19 -3.23 39.56 -16.93
C ALA A 19 -2.26 38.39 -17.11
N CYS A 20 -1.47 38.09 -16.08
CA CYS A 20 -0.85 36.77 -15.98
C CYS A 20 -1.99 35.75 -16.02
N PRO A 21 -1.97 34.76 -16.92
CA PRO A 21 -2.84 33.61 -16.73
C PRO A 21 -2.38 32.95 -15.42
N THR A 22 -3.17 33.14 -14.36
CA THR A 22 -3.15 32.19 -13.25
C THR A 22 -3.47 30.84 -13.88
N GLU A 23 -2.52 29.91 -13.81
CA GLU A 23 -2.81 28.52 -14.14
C GLU A 23 -4.11 28.14 -13.44
N PRO A 24 -5.05 27.46 -14.13
CA PRO A 24 -6.17 26.87 -13.42
C PRO A 24 -5.54 25.98 -12.35
N ALA A 25 -5.92 26.19 -11.09
CA ALA A 25 -5.61 25.23 -10.05
C ALA A 25 -6.18 23.90 -10.55
N SER A 26 -5.30 22.97 -10.94
CA SER A 26 -5.64 21.58 -11.12
C SER A 26 -6.06 21.11 -9.74
N SER A 27 -7.37 21.05 -9.48
CA SER A 27 -7.84 20.21 -8.40
C SER A 27 -7.66 18.79 -8.90
N ASP A 28 -6.69 18.11 -8.32
CA ASP A 28 -6.58 16.67 -8.43
C ASP A 28 -7.93 16.04 -8.05
N THR A 29 -8.58 15.42 -9.03
CA THR A 29 -9.80 14.62 -8.84
C THR A 29 -9.47 13.14 -8.68
N GLY A 30 -8.18 12.78 -8.61
CA GLY A 30 -7.72 11.45 -8.26
C GLY A 30 -8.12 11.12 -6.83
N LEU A 31 -8.79 9.98 -6.67
CA LEU A 31 -8.97 9.37 -5.37
C LEU A 31 -7.61 9.24 -4.66
N ARG A 32 -7.59 9.56 -3.37
CA ARG A 32 -6.47 9.23 -2.49
C ARG A 32 -6.34 7.71 -2.48
N VAL A 33 -5.36 7.19 -3.22
CA VAL A 33 -4.80 5.87 -2.92
C VAL A 33 -4.35 5.95 -1.46
N LEU A 34 -4.77 5.01 -0.63
CA LEU A 34 -4.48 4.92 0.82
C LEU A 34 -3.04 5.35 1.13
N ASP A 35 -2.89 6.64 1.43
CA ASP A 35 -1.75 7.20 2.12
C ASP A 35 -1.97 6.87 3.59
N ALA A 36 -0.99 6.22 4.21
CA ALA A 36 -0.97 5.97 5.63
C ALA A 36 -0.77 7.32 6.38
N GLY A 37 -1.80 8.16 6.34
CA GLY A 37 -1.85 9.42 7.07
C GLY A 37 -1.04 10.56 6.46
N GLN A 38 -1.54 11.17 5.39
CA GLN A 38 -1.26 12.59 5.16
C GLN A 38 -1.86 13.42 6.32
N PRO A 39 -1.05 14.24 7.01
CA PRO A 39 -1.58 15.29 7.85
C PRO A 39 -2.10 16.39 6.92
N SER A 40 -3.39 16.34 6.54
CA SER A 40 -4.01 17.49 5.91
C SER A 40 -4.07 18.63 6.92
N ASP A 41 -3.25 19.65 6.69
CA ASP A 41 -3.31 20.92 7.40
C ASP A 41 -4.74 21.49 7.36
N VAL A 42 -5.28 21.72 8.55
CA VAL A 42 -6.45 22.57 8.87
C VAL A 42 -7.79 22.11 8.29
N GLY A 43 -8.37 21.11 8.95
CA GLY A 43 -9.80 20.91 8.99
C GLY A 43 -10.15 20.04 10.18
N SER A 44 -10.82 20.60 11.19
CA SER A 44 -11.44 19.79 12.23
C SER A 44 -12.50 18.91 11.57
N MET A 45 -12.15 17.67 11.26
CA MET A 45 -13.15 16.63 11.16
C MET A 45 -13.37 16.13 12.58
N ASP A 46 -14.53 16.53 13.08
CA ASP A 46 -15.14 16.17 14.34
C ASP A 46 -15.32 14.65 14.33
N ALA A 47 -14.25 13.91 14.67
CA ALA A 47 -14.38 12.61 15.30
C ALA A 47 -15.24 12.88 16.53
N GLY A 48 -16.54 12.58 16.40
CA GLY A 48 -17.57 13.14 17.27
C GLY A 48 -17.13 13.04 18.72
N THR A 49 -17.14 14.17 19.42
CA THR A 49 -16.59 14.34 20.77
C THR A 49 -16.86 13.13 21.68
N VAL A 50 -15.95 12.16 21.67
CA VAL A 50 -15.84 11.20 22.75
C VAL A 50 -15.26 12.03 23.87
N SER A 51 -16.05 12.27 24.90
CA SER A 51 -15.53 12.88 26.12
C SER A 51 -14.50 11.92 26.68
N ASP A 52 -13.22 12.14 26.36
CA ASP A 52 -12.12 11.37 26.93
C ASP A 52 -12.09 11.69 28.44
N PRO A 53 -12.44 10.73 29.31
CA PRO A 53 -12.48 10.94 30.75
C PRO A 53 -11.10 11.28 31.34
N ASP A 54 -10.02 11.09 30.59
CA ASP A 54 -8.64 11.41 30.99
C ASP A 54 -8.10 12.71 30.34
N HIS A 55 -8.98 13.50 29.71
CA HIS A 55 -8.60 14.80 29.16
C HIS A 55 -8.23 15.81 30.25
N CYS A 56 -7.16 16.58 30.02
CA CYS A 56 -6.71 17.66 30.89
C CYS A 56 -6.19 18.85 30.09
N GLU A 57 -6.29 20.05 30.65
CA GLU A 57 -5.62 21.26 30.13
C GLU A 57 -4.44 21.65 31.03
N GLU A 58 -4.52 21.33 32.32
CA GLU A 58 -3.49 21.59 33.31
C GLU A 58 -3.34 20.45 34.32
N ASN A 59 -2.21 20.45 35.05
CA ASN A 59 -1.93 19.40 36.04
C ASN A 59 -2.99 19.31 37.15
N SER A 60 -3.73 20.39 37.42
CA SER A 60 -4.82 20.40 38.41
C SER A 60 -6.02 19.54 38.03
N ASP A 61 -6.17 19.23 36.74
CA ASP A 61 -7.26 18.40 36.23
C ASP A 61 -6.99 16.90 36.47
N CYS A 62 -5.73 16.55 36.71
CA CYS A 62 -5.28 15.19 36.96
C CYS A 62 -5.27 14.82 38.45
N ARG A 63 -5.16 13.51 38.75
CA ARG A 63 -4.99 13.03 40.12
C ARG A 63 -3.65 13.51 40.71
N ASP A 64 -3.54 13.52 42.05
CA ASP A 64 -2.37 14.04 42.79
C ASP A 64 -1.01 13.43 42.35
N ASP A 65 -1.01 12.22 41.78
CA ASP A 65 0.17 11.49 41.29
C ASP A 65 0.34 11.53 39.77
N GLN A 66 -0.46 12.32 39.08
CA GLN A 66 -0.47 12.45 37.62
C GLN A 66 -0.08 13.85 37.16
N ARG A 67 0.25 13.96 35.87
CA ARG A 67 0.53 15.21 35.17
C ARG A 67 -0.23 15.24 33.87
N CYS A 68 -0.53 16.45 33.40
CA CYS A 68 -1.12 16.65 32.10
C CYS A 68 -0.03 16.66 31.02
N SER A 69 -0.19 15.86 29.97
CA SER A 69 0.70 15.86 28.80
C SER A 69 0.42 17.06 27.88
N LEU A 70 1.31 17.33 26.92
CA LEU A 70 1.08 18.37 25.92
C LEU A 70 -0.13 18.06 25.00
N ARG A 71 -0.49 16.78 24.86
CA ARG A 71 -1.72 16.32 24.18
C ARG A 71 -2.97 16.33 25.07
N GLY A 72 -2.86 16.82 26.30
CA GLY A 72 -4.00 16.94 27.19
C GLY A 72 -4.51 15.61 27.71
N ARG A 73 -3.62 14.68 28.06
CA ARG A 73 -3.96 13.40 28.71
C ARG A 73 -3.24 13.26 30.05
N CYS A 74 -3.96 12.86 31.09
CA CYS A 74 -3.37 12.60 32.40
C CYS A 74 -2.50 11.33 32.39
N TYR A 75 -1.26 11.41 32.89
CA TYR A 75 -0.34 10.27 32.93
C TYR A 75 0.50 10.22 34.21
N THR A 76 1.06 9.05 34.50
CA THR A 76 2.01 8.83 35.60
C THR A 76 3.41 8.57 35.04
N GLY A 77 4.43 9.18 35.66
CA GLY A 77 5.83 9.04 35.26
C GLY A 77 6.51 10.37 34.98
N ASP A 78 7.64 10.34 34.29
CA ASP A 78 8.38 11.54 33.89
C ASP A 78 7.81 12.16 32.61
N CYS A 79 7.21 11.34 31.74
CA CYS A 79 6.66 11.75 30.44
C CYS A 79 5.55 10.81 29.96
N TYR A 80 4.71 11.30 29.06
CA TYR A 80 3.79 10.53 28.22
C TYR A 80 4.30 10.49 26.78
N GLU A 81 4.81 11.63 26.30
CA GLU A 81 5.34 11.80 24.96
C GLU A 81 6.71 12.49 24.95
N HIS A 82 7.37 12.50 23.79
CA HIS A 82 8.72 13.07 23.68
C HIS A 82 8.79 14.56 24.05
N GLY A 83 7.70 15.33 23.85
CA GLY A 83 7.63 16.74 24.18
C GLY A 83 7.58 17.06 25.68
N ASP A 84 7.24 16.08 26.53
CA ASP A 84 7.27 16.24 27.99
C ASP A 84 8.71 16.24 28.56
N CYS A 85 9.68 15.81 27.75
CA CYS A 85 11.09 15.74 28.13
C CYS A 85 11.90 16.95 27.62
N SER A 86 13.12 17.15 28.13
CA SER A 86 14.02 18.16 27.54
C SER A 86 14.40 17.80 26.09
N PRO A 87 14.85 18.76 25.26
CA PRO A 87 15.23 18.50 23.87
C PRO A 87 16.31 17.42 23.70
N GLU A 88 17.20 17.27 24.69
CA GLU A 88 18.27 16.27 24.74
C GLU A 88 17.78 14.89 25.21
N GLN A 89 16.50 14.75 25.49
CA GLN A 89 15.86 13.54 25.99
C GLN A 89 14.75 13.08 25.04
N ARG A 90 14.31 11.85 25.27
CA ARG A 90 13.13 11.25 24.66
C ARG A 90 12.34 10.50 25.71
N CYS A 91 11.03 10.41 25.50
CA CYS A 91 10.18 9.57 26.32
C CYS A 91 10.31 8.11 25.92
N SER A 92 10.45 7.21 26.89
CA SER A 92 10.38 5.77 26.67
C SER A 92 9.92 5.09 27.96
N LYS A 93 8.82 4.31 27.89
CA LYS A 93 8.20 3.66 29.06
C LYS A 93 7.97 4.65 30.21
N ASN A 94 7.35 5.77 29.88
CA ASN A 94 7.05 6.89 30.78
C ASN A 94 8.27 7.49 31.52
N ARG A 95 9.48 7.34 30.97
CA ARG A 95 10.71 7.92 31.52
C ARG A 95 11.42 8.78 30.49
N CYS A 96 11.91 9.95 30.93
CA CYS A 96 12.78 10.78 30.12
C CYS A 96 14.20 10.21 30.16
N ILE A 97 14.63 9.64 29.04
CA ILE A 97 15.97 9.10 28.86
C ILE A 97 16.75 9.94 27.84
N PRO A 98 18.10 9.98 27.90
CA PRO A 98 18.89 10.69 26.90
C PRO A 98 18.56 10.24 25.48
N ARG A 99 18.43 11.20 24.57
CA ARG A 99 18.23 10.94 23.14
C ARG A 99 19.57 10.43 22.55
N PRO A 100 19.58 9.32 21.80
CA PRO A 100 20.78 8.90 21.09
C PRO A 100 21.16 9.95 20.04
N GLU A 101 22.44 10.28 19.96
CA GLU A 101 22.99 11.08 18.86
C GLU A 101 23.55 10.15 17.79
N THR A 102 23.11 10.30 16.55
CA THR A 102 23.64 9.58 15.39
C THR A 102 24.14 10.59 14.35
N GLU A 103 25.16 10.22 13.58
CA GLU A 103 25.75 11.11 12.55
C GLU A 103 24.73 11.52 11.49
N LEU A 104 23.75 10.67 11.22
CA LEU A 104 22.70 10.89 10.22
C LEU A 104 21.43 11.54 10.79
N GLY A 105 21.35 11.77 12.10
CA GLY A 105 20.14 12.30 12.75
C GLY A 105 18.96 11.32 12.85
N LEU A 106 19.11 10.10 12.33
CA LEU A 106 18.09 9.04 12.35
C LEU A 106 18.34 8.07 13.51
N VAL A 107 17.28 7.72 14.24
CA VAL A 107 17.32 6.75 15.33
C VAL A 107 16.27 5.67 15.08
N PHE A 108 16.72 4.48 14.71
CA PHE A 108 15.86 3.30 14.65
C PHE A 108 15.87 2.61 16.01
N GLU A 109 14.70 2.47 16.61
CA GLU A 109 14.52 1.66 17.81
C GLU A 109 13.72 0.42 17.48
N ARG A 110 14.39 -0.74 17.51
CA ARG A 110 13.71 -2.01 17.34
C ARG A 110 12.88 -2.33 18.59
N ARG A 111 11.56 -2.41 18.41
CA ARG A 111 10.62 -2.87 19.43
C ARG A 111 10.17 -4.29 19.09
N PHE A 112 9.88 -5.09 20.12
CA PHE A 112 9.39 -6.45 19.99
C PHE A 112 8.06 -6.57 20.73
N PRO A 113 6.96 -6.07 20.15
CA PRO A 113 5.65 -6.30 20.74
C PRO A 113 5.37 -7.82 20.74
N ASN A 114 4.72 -8.30 21.79
CA ASN A 114 4.48 -9.74 21.98
C ASN A 114 3.74 -10.37 20.78
N PRO A 115 2.70 -9.73 20.18
CA PRO A 115 2.05 -10.24 18.97
C PRO A 115 3.03 -10.56 17.83
N GLY A 116 3.72 -9.56 17.29
CA GLY A 116 4.62 -9.77 16.14
C GLY A 116 5.82 -10.67 16.43
N SER A 117 6.32 -10.71 17.67
CA SER A 117 7.49 -11.53 18.03
C SER A 117 7.17 -12.99 18.36
N SER A 118 5.89 -13.34 18.52
CA SER A 118 5.45 -14.70 18.85
C SER A 118 4.44 -15.29 17.86
N HIS A 119 4.21 -14.61 16.74
CA HIS A 119 3.30 -15.05 15.69
C HIS A 119 3.98 -16.03 14.73
N PHE A 120 3.90 -17.32 15.08
CA PHE A 120 4.45 -18.38 14.25
C PHE A 120 3.38 -18.94 13.33
N SER A 121 3.72 -18.98 12.05
CA SER A 121 2.88 -19.57 11.02
C SER A 121 3.74 -20.44 10.12
N ARG A 122 3.26 -21.65 9.79
CA ARG A 122 4.06 -22.68 9.13
C ARG A 122 3.60 -22.93 7.71
N PHE A 123 4.55 -22.92 6.78
CA PHE A 123 4.38 -23.61 5.50
C PHE A 123 4.73 -25.10 5.67
N PRO A 124 4.17 -26.02 4.85
CA PRO A 124 4.64 -27.42 4.79
C PRO A 124 6.08 -27.59 4.24
N THR A 125 6.80 -26.50 3.96
CA THR A 125 8.23 -26.48 3.61
C THR A 125 9.06 -25.89 4.76
N ASN A 126 10.38 -26.11 4.77
CA ASN A 126 11.30 -25.54 5.78
C ASN A 126 11.44 -23.99 5.72
N PHE A 127 10.53 -23.32 5.00
CA PHE A 127 10.47 -21.88 4.82
C PHE A 127 9.29 -21.30 5.59
N SER A 128 9.56 -20.16 6.23
CA SER A 128 8.69 -19.15 6.83
C SER A 128 8.28 -19.30 8.30
N ASP A 129 8.64 -18.25 9.05
CA ASP A 129 7.90 -17.69 10.18
C ASP A 129 7.14 -16.44 9.64
N GLY A 130 5.81 -16.32 9.89
CA GLY A 130 4.98 -15.14 9.58
C GLY A 130 4.45 -15.05 8.14
N PHE A 131 3.24 -14.48 7.98
CA PHE A 131 2.64 -14.09 6.69
C PHE A 131 2.30 -12.59 6.73
N GLY A 132 1.68 -12.06 5.67
CA GLY A 132 1.32 -10.64 5.56
C GLY A 132 0.41 -10.17 6.68
N GLY A 133 0.17 -8.86 6.73
CA GLY A 133 -0.67 -8.24 7.75
C GLY A 133 -1.28 -6.95 7.24
N ALA A 134 -2.14 -6.36 8.05
CA ALA A 134 -2.79 -5.10 7.75
C ALA A 134 -2.67 -4.15 8.95
N LEU A 135 -2.67 -2.85 8.65
CA LEU A 135 -3.00 -1.82 9.61
C LEU A 135 -4.40 -1.29 9.26
N LEU A 136 -5.26 -1.11 10.26
CA LEU A 136 -6.63 -0.64 10.07
C LEU A 136 -7.20 -0.07 11.38
N ASP A 137 -8.14 0.87 11.30
CA ASP A 137 -8.90 1.35 12.47
C ASP A 137 -10.19 0.51 12.58
N ALA A 138 -10.12 -0.62 13.29
CA ALA A 138 -11.21 -1.60 13.30
C ALA A 138 -12.32 -1.24 14.29
N ASP A 139 -11.99 -0.56 15.39
CA ASP A 139 -12.95 -0.11 16.40
C ASP A 139 -13.38 1.35 16.24
N GLY A 140 -12.70 2.10 15.37
CA GLY A 140 -13.09 3.43 14.96
C GLY A 140 -12.66 4.53 15.93
N ASP A 141 -11.59 4.30 16.68
CA ASP A 141 -11.01 5.25 17.63
C ASP A 141 -9.92 6.15 17.00
N GLY A 142 -9.53 5.85 15.75
CA GLY A 142 -8.55 6.59 14.97
C GLY A 142 -7.10 6.11 15.13
N ASP A 143 -6.84 5.14 16.01
CA ASP A 143 -5.56 4.46 16.12
C ASP A 143 -5.55 3.20 15.22
N LEU A 144 -4.46 2.97 14.50
CA LEU A 144 -4.36 1.81 13.62
C LEU A 144 -4.05 0.54 14.42
N ASP A 145 -4.97 -0.41 14.40
CA ASP A 145 -4.86 -1.78 14.86
C ASP A 145 -3.96 -2.62 13.95
N LEU A 146 -3.54 -3.78 14.45
CA LEU A 146 -2.68 -4.71 13.72
C LEU A 146 -3.42 -6.02 13.44
N TYR A 147 -3.56 -6.37 12.17
CA TYR A 147 -3.90 -7.72 11.74
C TYR A 147 -2.64 -8.49 11.34
N LEU A 148 -2.46 -9.71 11.86
CA LEU A 148 -1.40 -10.63 11.44
C LEU A 148 -2.00 -11.89 10.81
N GLY A 149 -1.65 -12.13 9.55
CA GLY A 149 -2.05 -13.30 8.78
C GLY A 149 -1.30 -14.57 9.17
N SER A 150 -1.86 -15.72 8.81
CA SER A 150 -1.36 -17.05 9.12
C SER A 150 -1.75 -18.06 8.03
N HIS A 151 -0.82 -18.97 7.74
CA HIS A 151 -0.94 -20.13 6.86
C HIS A 151 -1.02 -21.42 7.67
N VAL A 152 -1.56 -21.39 8.88
CA VAL A 152 -1.65 -22.61 9.67
C VAL A 152 -2.92 -23.38 9.28
N PRO A 153 -2.84 -24.69 8.96
CA PRO A 153 -4.02 -25.52 8.78
C PRO A 153 -4.78 -25.67 10.11
N PHE A 154 -5.97 -26.27 10.04
CA PHE A 154 -6.86 -26.49 11.20
C PHE A 154 -6.22 -27.16 12.44
N ASP A 155 -5.10 -27.88 12.28
CA ASP A 155 -4.41 -28.59 13.37
C ASP A 155 -3.16 -27.82 13.85
N LEU A 156 -3.35 -26.77 14.67
CA LEU A 156 -2.26 -25.98 15.26
C LEU A 156 -1.35 -26.84 16.16
N GLN A 157 -0.03 -26.66 16.06
CA GLN A 157 0.91 -27.03 17.12
C GLN A 157 0.90 -25.96 18.23
N PRO A 158 1.41 -26.26 19.45
CA PRO A 158 1.43 -25.29 20.56
C PRO A 158 2.12 -23.95 20.25
N GLU A 159 3.12 -23.97 19.37
CA GLU A 159 3.84 -22.80 18.88
C GLU A 159 3.07 -21.97 17.86
N ASP A 160 2.14 -22.58 17.11
CA ASP A 160 1.45 -21.93 16.00
C ASP A 160 0.43 -20.90 16.50
N ARG A 161 0.23 -19.84 15.71
CA ARG A 161 -0.79 -18.82 15.95
C ARG A 161 -1.71 -18.72 14.74
N PRO A 162 -3.05 -18.75 14.93
CA PRO A 162 -3.98 -18.45 13.86
C PRO A 162 -3.84 -16.98 13.46
N ALA A 163 -4.46 -16.59 12.35
CA ALA A 163 -4.56 -15.18 12.03
C ALA A 163 -5.29 -14.43 13.16
N CYS A 164 -4.83 -13.23 13.49
CA CYS A 164 -5.26 -12.53 14.69
C CYS A 164 -5.30 -11.01 14.48
N LEU A 165 -6.35 -10.38 14.99
CA LEU A 165 -6.48 -8.92 15.09
C LEU A 165 -6.07 -8.48 16.50
N TYR A 166 -5.30 -7.41 16.58
CA TYR A 166 -4.82 -6.82 17.82
C TYR A 166 -5.19 -5.34 17.88
N SER A 167 -5.91 -4.92 18.92
CA SER A 167 -6.21 -3.50 19.16
C SER A 167 -4.97 -2.73 19.56
N ASN A 168 -4.86 -1.49 19.11
CA ASN A 168 -3.72 -0.62 19.38
C ASN A 168 -3.92 0.27 20.61
N GLU A 169 -3.56 -0.26 21.77
CA GLU A 169 -3.58 0.47 23.05
C GLU A 169 -2.29 1.29 23.29
N SER A 170 -1.55 1.61 22.23
CA SER A 170 -0.22 2.19 22.37
C SER A 170 -0.24 3.63 22.89
N THR A 171 0.85 4.01 23.53
CA THR A 171 1.15 5.40 23.86
C THR A 171 2.41 5.83 23.12
N PRO A 172 2.70 7.13 22.98
CA PRO A 172 3.96 7.59 22.39
C PRO A 172 5.23 7.03 23.07
N SER A 173 5.11 6.47 24.29
CA SER A 173 6.23 5.89 25.04
C SER A 173 6.25 4.35 25.07
N GLU A 174 5.17 3.68 24.69
CA GLU A 174 4.99 2.24 24.81
C GLU A 174 4.10 1.68 23.68
N LEU A 175 4.59 0.64 23.01
CA LEU A 175 3.85 -0.08 21.97
C LEU A 175 3.08 -1.24 22.64
N ILE A 176 1.76 -1.13 22.69
CA ILE A 176 0.85 -2.07 23.35
C ILE A 176 -0.15 -2.55 22.30
N LEU A 177 -0.23 -3.86 22.13
CA LEU A 177 -1.12 -4.51 21.18
C LEU A 177 -1.83 -5.65 21.92
N GLU A 178 -3.15 -5.58 22.00
CA GLU A 178 -3.97 -6.54 22.74
C GLU A 178 -4.83 -7.37 21.78
N PRO A 179 -4.91 -8.69 21.93
CA PRO A 179 -5.71 -9.52 21.03
C PRO A 179 -7.20 -9.17 21.16
N VAL A 180 -7.87 -8.91 20.05
CA VAL A 180 -9.31 -8.64 20.03
C VAL A 180 -10.07 -9.96 20.24
N GLU A 181 -11.02 -9.95 21.18
CA GLU A 181 -11.81 -11.14 21.55
C GLU A 181 -12.57 -11.69 20.32
N GLY A 182 -12.42 -12.99 20.04
CA GLY A 182 -13.06 -13.66 18.90
C GLY A 182 -12.34 -13.53 17.56
N HIS A 183 -11.36 -12.62 17.43
CA HIS A 183 -10.66 -12.38 16.16
C HIS A 183 -9.29 -13.09 16.04
N CYS A 184 -9.02 -14.02 16.96
CA CYS A 184 -7.75 -14.78 17.02
C CYS A 184 -8.02 -16.29 17.11
N GLU A 185 -9.16 -16.72 16.58
CA GLU A 185 -9.58 -18.12 16.57
C GLU A 185 -9.17 -18.82 15.27
N ILE A 186 -9.07 -20.16 15.32
CA ILE A 186 -8.88 -20.95 14.11
C ILE A 186 -10.14 -20.85 13.26
N ALA A 187 -9.99 -20.39 12.02
CA ALA A 187 -11.07 -20.29 11.07
C ALA A 187 -10.76 -21.09 9.79
N PRO A 188 -11.78 -21.44 8.98
CA PRO A 188 -11.56 -22.05 7.67
C PRO A 188 -10.80 -21.12 6.71
N GLY A 189 -10.06 -21.74 5.79
CA GLY A 189 -9.26 -21.06 4.77
C GLY A 189 -7.84 -20.76 5.21
N PHE A 190 -7.01 -20.30 4.28
CA PHE A 190 -5.67 -19.80 4.59
C PHE A 190 -5.74 -18.27 4.57
N ARG A 191 -5.56 -17.66 5.73
CA ARG A 191 -5.73 -16.21 5.93
C ARG A 191 -4.36 -15.55 6.04
N GLU A 192 -3.66 -15.49 4.91
CA GLU A 192 -2.22 -15.22 4.85
C GLU A 192 -1.89 -13.73 4.83
N GLY A 193 -2.74 -12.89 4.26
CA GLY A 193 -2.53 -11.46 4.21
C GLY A 193 -3.79 -10.69 4.55
N GLY A 194 -3.66 -9.37 4.63
CA GLY A 194 -4.82 -8.51 4.70
C GLY A 194 -4.52 -7.07 4.32
N GLN A 195 -5.57 -6.27 4.21
CA GLN A 195 -5.52 -4.83 4.00
C GLN A 195 -6.69 -4.16 4.72
N GLY A 196 -6.43 -3.03 5.37
CA GLY A 196 -7.47 -2.13 5.87
C GLY A 196 -8.03 -1.28 4.71
N ILE A 197 -9.35 -1.23 4.57
CA ILE A 197 -10.02 -0.52 3.48
C ILE A 197 -11.33 0.07 4.01
N ASP A 198 -11.61 1.34 3.74
CA ASP A 198 -12.92 1.97 4.01
C ASP A 198 -13.80 1.80 2.75
N VAL A 199 -14.57 0.71 2.67
CA VAL A 199 -15.28 0.31 1.44
C VAL A 199 -16.39 1.29 1.07
N ASP A 200 -17.07 1.86 2.04
CA ASP A 200 -18.25 2.71 1.83
C ASP A 200 -18.01 4.20 2.14
N ALA A 201 -16.76 4.57 2.42
CA ALA A 201 -16.31 5.93 2.74
C ALA A 201 -17.04 6.49 3.97
N ASP A 202 -17.34 5.64 4.95
CA ASP A 202 -18.01 6.02 6.19
C ASP A 202 -17.05 6.41 7.32
N GLY A 203 -15.74 6.31 7.05
CA GLY A 203 -14.66 6.62 7.99
C GLY A 203 -14.31 5.46 8.92
N ARG A 204 -14.83 4.24 8.69
CA ARG A 204 -14.44 3.02 9.40
C ARG A 204 -13.77 2.06 8.43
N HIS A 205 -12.80 1.32 8.93
CA HIS A 205 -12.11 0.35 8.09
C HIS A 205 -12.79 -1.03 8.18
N GLU A 206 -12.98 -1.64 7.02
CA GLU A 206 -13.06 -3.08 6.86
C GLU A 206 -11.67 -3.73 6.81
N LEU A 207 -11.65 -5.04 7.05
CA LEU A 207 -10.50 -5.89 6.80
C LEU A 207 -10.74 -6.77 5.57
N LEU A 208 -9.98 -6.53 4.50
CA LEU A 208 -9.91 -7.45 3.36
C LEU A 208 -8.83 -8.50 3.63
N ILE A 209 -9.21 -9.76 3.79
CA ILE A 209 -8.35 -10.90 4.10
C ILE A 209 -8.04 -11.68 2.82
N THR A 210 -6.76 -11.98 2.59
CA THR A 210 -6.27 -12.67 1.39
C THR A 210 -5.53 -13.95 1.73
N GLY A 211 -5.43 -14.86 0.76
CA GLY A 211 -4.61 -16.06 0.84
C GLY A 211 -5.06 -17.16 -0.11
N ASN A 212 -4.61 -18.39 0.15
CA ASN A 212 -4.89 -19.52 -0.72
C ASN A 212 -6.37 -19.88 -0.74
N ARG A 213 -7.04 -19.56 -1.88
CA ARG A 213 -8.49 -19.68 -2.07
C ARG A 213 -9.27 -18.90 -1.02
N THR A 214 -8.79 -17.72 -0.66
CA THR A 214 -9.39 -16.89 0.38
C THR A 214 -9.36 -15.43 -0.07
N LEU A 215 -10.55 -14.84 -0.19
CA LEU A 215 -10.78 -13.40 -0.31
C LEU A 215 -12.02 -13.09 0.53
N LEU A 216 -11.80 -12.64 1.77
CA LEU A 216 -12.89 -12.32 2.69
C LEU A 216 -12.91 -10.83 2.95
N LEU A 217 -14.09 -10.22 2.93
CA LEU A 217 -14.28 -8.86 3.41
C LEU A 217 -14.97 -8.94 4.77
N GLN A 218 -14.26 -8.53 5.82
CA GLN A 218 -14.79 -8.48 7.18
C GLN A 218 -15.16 -7.05 7.54
N ARG A 219 -16.46 -6.85 7.84
CA ARG A 219 -17.03 -5.61 8.35
C ARG A 219 -17.18 -5.71 9.85
N PHE A 220 -16.82 -4.65 10.58
CA PHE A 220 -16.96 -4.58 12.04
C PHE A 220 -18.18 -3.75 12.46
N TYR A 221 -18.62 -2.83 11.59
CA TYR A 221 -19.72 -1.89 11.84
C TYR A 221 -20.69 -1.88 10.63
N PRO A 222 -22.00 -1.60 10.84
CA PRO A 222 -22.72 -1.49 12.12
C PRO A 222 -22.97 -2.84 12.79
N THR A 223 -22.80 -3.92 12.05
CA THR A 223 -22.91 -5.30 12.52
C THR A 223 -21.77 -6.08 11.91
N GLU A 224 -21.14 -6.93 12.72
CA GLU A 224 -20.07 -7.77 12.23
C GLU A 224 -20.57 -8.73 11.15
N GLU A 225 -19.91 -8.71 10.00
CA GLU A 225 -20.22 -9.53 8.83
C GLU A 225 -18.93 -9.96 8.12
N ILE A 226 -18.97 -11.13 7.49
CA ILE A 226 -17.86 -11.64 6.68
C ILE A 226 -18.43 -12.13 5.35
N ASP A 227 -18.01 -11.49 4.25
CA ASP A 227 -18.37 -11.87 2.89
C ASP A 227 -17.24 -12.63 2.22
N ASP A 228 -17.54 -13.77 1.60
CA ASP A 228 -16.58 -14.50 0.75
C ASP A 228 -16.70 -14.00 -0.68
N LEU A 229 -15.81 -13.09 -1.07
CA LEU A 229 -15.86 -12.44 -2.38
C LEU A 229 -15.42 -13.41 -3.50
N LEU A 230 -14.68 -14.47 -3.20
CA LEU A 230 -14.35 -15.49 -4.21
C LEU A 230 -15.58 -16.32 -4.60
N ALA A 231 -16.62 -16.37 -3.77
CA ALA A 231 -17.87 -17.06 -4.09
C ALA A 231 -18.65 -16.37 -5.23
N GLU A 232 -18.35 -15.12 -5.53
CA GLU A 232 -18.91 -14.38 -6.67
C GLU A 232 -18.26 -14.77 -8.01
N VAL A 233 -17.14 -15.50 -7.97
CA VAL A 233 -16.48 -16.02 -9.17
C VAL A 233 -17.16 -17.34 -9.57
N PRO A 234 -17.64 -17.48 -10.83
CA PRO A 234 -18.30 -18.71 -11.27
C PRO A 234 -17.46 -19.97 -11.05
N ASP A 235 -18.08 -21.07 -10.62
CA ASP A 235 -17.40 -22.34 -10.34
C ASP A 235 -16.62 -22.92 -11.55
N ASP A 236 -17.06 -22.62 -12.78
CA ASP A 236 -16.41 -23.04 -14.01
C ASP A 236 -15.30 -22.10 -14.48
N ASP A 237 -15.16 -20.94 -13.84
CA ASP A 237 -14.04 -20.03 -14.02
C ASP A 237 -12.82 -20.56 -13.23
N PRO A 238 -11.66 -20.78 -13.87
CA PRO A 238 -10.45 -21.21 -13.18
C PRO A 238 -10.03 -20.32 -11.99
N ARG A 239 -10.38 -19.03 -12.05
CA ARG A 239 -10.07 -18.02 -11.03
C ARG A 239 -10.81 -18.25 -9.71
N SER A 240 -11.88 -19.06 -9.68
CA SER A 240 -12.52 -19.52 -8.43
C SER A 240 -11.55 -20.27 -7.48
N ASN A 241 -10.41 -20.73 -8.01
CA ASN A 241 -9.36 -21.41 -7.25
C ASN A 241 -8.12 -20.52 -7.02
N CYS A 242 -8.24 -19.21 -7.21
CA CYS A 242 -7.16 -18.24 -7.09
C CYS A 242 -6.49 -18.32 -5.72
N ASN A 243 -5.15 -18.34 -5.71
CA ASN A 243 -4.39 -17.98 -4.53
C ASN A 243 -4.24 -16.46 -4.54
N VAL A 244 -4.95 -15.77 -3.65
CA VAL A 244 -5.01 -14.31 -3.68
C VAL A 244 -3.79 -13.75 -2.96
N ALA A 245 -2.89 -13.10 -3.68
CA ALA A 245 -1.73 -12.43 -3.09
C ALA A 245 -2.13 -11.16 -2.34
N THR A 246 -2.93 -10.35 -3.02
CA THR A 246 -3.30 -9.00 -2.62
C THR A 246 -4.46 -8.52 -3.50
N ALA A 247 -5.06 -7.38 -3.17
CA ALA A 247 -6.05 -6.71 -3.98
C ALA A 247 -5.83 -5.19 -3.89
N LEU A 248 -6.19 -4.47 -4.94
CA LEU A 248 -6.04 -3.02 -5.01
C LEU A 248 -7.43 -2.39 -4.96
N PRO A 249 -7.75 -1.67 -3.87
CA PRO A 249 -8.92 -0.80 -3.79
C PRO A 249 -8.74 0.39 -4.75
N ILE A 250 -9.59 0.49 -5.76
CA ILE A 250 -9.52 1.57 -6.76
C ILE A 250 -10.85 1.69 -7.50
N ASP A 251 -11.25 2.89 -7.90
CA ASP A 251 -12.41 3.09 -8.77
C ASP A 251 -12.06 2.72 -10.23
N LEU A 252 -12.41 1.48 -10.63
CA LEU A 252 -12.06 0.93 -11.95
C LEU A 252 -13.01 1.44 -13.04
N ASP A 253 -14.28 1.69 -12.70
CA ASP A 253 -15.29 2.13 -13.67
C ASP A 253 -15.72 3.61 -13.54
N LEU A 254 -15.07 4.35 -12.64
CA LEU A 254 -15.20 5.79 -12.43
C LEU A 254 -16.59 6.19 -11.95
N ASP A 255 -17.25 5.31 -11.17
CA ASP A 255 -18.58 5.55 -10.63
C ASP A 255 -18.58 6.15 -9.21
N GLY A 256 -17.39 6.41 -8.67
CA GLY A 256 -17.15 7.00 -7.35
C GLY A 256 -17.21 6.01 -6.19
N ARG A 257 -17.34 4.71 -6.46
CA ARG A 257 -17.22 3.62 -5.48
C ARG A 257 -15.86 2.93 -5.59
N ILE A 258 -15.48 2.23 -4.52
CA ILE A 258 -14.21 1.48 -4.49
C ILE A 258 -14.45 0.11 -5.10
N ASP A 259 -13.86 -0.13 -6.26
CA ASP A 259 -13.78 -1.47 -6.85
C ASP A 259 -12.53 -2.19 -6.31
N LEU A 260 -12.44 -3.49 -6.58
CA LEU A 260 -11.26 -4.30 -6.25
C LEU A 260 -10.64 -4.86 -7.51
N TYR A 261 -9.33 -4.65 -7.67
CA TYR A 261 -8.53 -5.40 -8.62
C TYR A 261 -7.72 -6.47 -7.90
N VAL A 262 -8.20 -7.73 -7.95
CA VAL A 262 -7.67 -8.84 -7.17
C VAL A 262 -6.52 -9.52 -7.93
N ALA A 263 -5.36 -9.59 -7.28
CA ALA A 263 -4.15 -10.23 -7.83
C ALA A 263 -4.10 -11.72 -7.50
N CYS A 264 -4.02 -12.53 -8.54
CA CYS A 264 -3.97 -13.97 -8.43
C CYS A 264 -2.57 -14.55 -8.69
N GLN A 265 -2.16 -15.45 -7.81
CA GLN A 265 -0.97 -16.27 -7.94
C GLN A 265 -1.29 -17.63 -8.57
N THR A 266 -0.25 -18.28 -9.08
CA THR A 266 -0.32 -19.70 -9.46
C THR A 266 -0.70 -20.55 -8.25
N ASN A 267 -1.51 -21.59 -8.46
CA ASN A 267 -1.75 -22.56 -7.40
C ASN A 267 -0.56 -23.54 -7.29
N ILE A 268 -0.16 -23.88 -6.07
CA ILE A 268 0.98 -24.79 -5.79
C ILE A 268 0.65 -26.25 -6.17
N ARG A 269 -0.65 -26.59 -6.27
CA ARG A 269 -1.10 -27.95 -6.65
C ARG A 269 -0.93 -28.25 -8.14
N ALA A 270 -0.59 -27.26 -8.96
CA ALA A 270 -0.28 -27.42 -10.37
C ALA A 270 1.17 -27.87 -10.64
N SER A 271 2.03 -27.98 -9.62
CA SER A 271 3.40 -28.51 -9.73
C SER A 271 3.47 -30.04 -9.99
N GLY A 272 2.39 -30.64 -10.50
CA GLY A 272 2.37 -31.99 -11.04
C GLY A 272 2.79 -32.05 -12.51
N PRO A 273 2.74 -33.23 -13.17
CA PRO A 273 3.11 -33.39 -14.58
C PRO A 273 2.25 -32.59 -15.58
N GLN A 274 1.32 -31.76 -15.11
CA GLN A 274 0.44 -30.90 -15.91
C GLN A 274 0.93 -29.44 -16.04
N GLY A 275 2.00 -29.04 -15.34
CA GLY A 275 2.56 -27.68 -15.40
C GLY A 275 1.77 -26.64 -14.58
N HIS A 276 2.39 -25.49 -14.30
CA HIS A 276 1.79 -24.39 -13.54
C HIS A 276 0.47 -23.92 -14.18
N VAL A 277 -0.58 -23.76 -13.37
CA VAL A 277 -1.83 -23.13 -13.79
C VAL A 277 -1.72 -21.66 -13.43
N TRP A 278 -1.38 -20.85 -14.42
CA TRP A 278 -1.38 -19.40 -14.32
C TRP A 278 -2.80 -18.92 -14.07
N MET A 279 -2.96 -18.12 -13.03
CA MET A 279 -4.25 -17.52 -12.72
C MET A 279 -4.30 -16.13 -13.31
N SER A 280 -5.50 -15.72 -13.72
CA SER A 280 -5.72 -14.35 -14.13
C SER A 280 -6.33 -13.54 -13.00
N ASN A 281 -6.00 -12.25 -12.97
CA ASN A 281 -6.54 -11.30 -12.01
C ASN A 281 -8.07 -11.16 -12.15
N ILE A 282 -8.72 -10.73 -11.08
CA ILE A 282 -10.19 -10.61 -11.02
C ILE A 282 -10.55 -9.14 -10.74
N PRO A 283 -11.07 -8.40 -11.73
CA PRO A 283 -11.71 -7.11 -11.46
C PRO A 283 -13.10 -7.35 -10.86
N MET A 284 -13.40 -6.71 -9.74
CA MET A 284 -14.68 -6.79 -9.04
C MET A 284 -15.22 -5.39 -8.80
N ARG A 285 -16.47 -5.15 -9.19
CA ARG A 285 -17.15 -3.88 -9.00
C ARG A 285 -17.91 -3.85 -7.69
N GLN A 286 -17.83 -2.73 -6.96
CA GLN A 286 -18.74 -2.48 -5.83
C GLN A 286 -20.11 -2.01 -6.32
N THR A 287 -21.15 -2.68 -5.87
CA THR A 287 -22.54 -2.30 -6.13
C THR A 287 -23.03 -1.21 -5.16
N ALA A 288 -24.17 -0.60 -5.47
CA ALA A 288 -24.74 0.46 -4.63
C ALA A 288 -25.17 0.00 -3.22
N ASP A 289 -25.25 -1.30 -2.96
CA ASP A 289 -25.54 -1.87 -1.64
C ASP A 289 -24.28 -2.32 -0.89
N GLY A 290 -23.08 -2.06 -1.43
CA GLY A 290 -21.80 -2.38 -0.79
C GLY A 290 -21.30 -3.81 -1.03
N SER A 291 -22.04 -4.62 -1.78
CA SER A 291 -21.57 -5.94 -2.24
C SER A 291 -20.64 -5.83 -3.45
N PHE A 292 -20.01 -6.94 -3.85
CA PHE A 292 -19.08 -6.99 -4.98
C PHE A 292 -19.56 -7.97 -6.05
N GLN A 293 -19.26 -7.67 -7.31
CA GLN A 293 -19.56 -8.55 -8.45
C GLN A 293 -18.40 -8.58 -9.42
N VAL A 294 -18.12 -9.75 -10.02
CA VAL A 294 -17.06 -9.88 -11.03
C VAL A 294 -17.40 -9.05 -12.26
N MET A 295 -16.47 -8.19 -12.68
CA MET A 295 -16.56 -7.43 -13.91
C MET A 295 -16.19 -8.34 -15.10
N SER A 296 -17.00 -8.32 -16.15
CA SER A 296 -16.81 -9.16 -17.33
C SER A 296 -17.19 -8.45 -18.62
N GLY A 297 -16.61 -8.91 -19.73
CA GLY A 297 -16.77 -8.27 -21.03
C GLY A 297 -15.81 -7.10 -21.20
N TYR A 298 -15.78 -6.54 -22.41
CA TYR A 298 -14.93 -5.39 -22.71
C TYR A 298 -15.32 -4.14 -21.90
N PRO A 299 -14.37 -3.40 -21.30
CA PRO A 299 -12.90 -3.57 -21.37
C PRO A 299 -12.28 -4.44 -20.26
N TRP A 300 -13.09 -4.97 -19.35
CA TRP A 300 -12.62 -5.71 -18.17
C TRP A 300 -11.84 -6.97 -18.51
N ASP A 301 -12.20 -7.63 -19.61
CA ASP A 301 -11.47 -8.80 -20.12
C ASP A 301 -9.99 -8.49 -20.46
N ASP A 302 -9.64 -7.24 -20.79
CA ASP A 302 -8.26 -6.82 -21.06
C ASP A 302 -7.46 -6.59 -19.75
N LEU A 303 -8.15 -6.36 -18.63
CA LEU A 303 -7.56 -6.29 -17.29
C LEU A 303 -7.33 -7.68 -16.69
N VAL A 304 -7.89 -8.73 -17.28
CA VAL A 304 -7.68 -10.13 -16.85
C VAL A 304 -6.29 -10.58 -17.32
N ASN A 305 -5.24 -10.00 -16.71
CA ASN A 305 -3.85 -10.35 -16.94
C ASN A 305 -3.53 -11.69 -16.26
N GLY A 306 -3.03 -12.65 -17.03
CA GLY A 306 -2.67 -13.98 -16.54
C GLY A 306 -1.22 -14.07 -16.10
N GLY A 307 -0.93 -14.67 -14.94
CA GLY A 307 0.44 -14.82 -14.46
C GLY A 307 0.54 -15.36 -13.03
N ASN A 308 1.60 -14.95 -12.33
CA ASN A 308 1.79 -15.12 -10.91
C ASN A 308 1.93 -13.74 -10.25
N THR A 309 0.82 -13.00 -10.11
CA THR A 309 0.85 -11.63 -9.61
C THR A 309 1.16 -11.63 -8.11
N LEU A 310 2.35 -11.15 -7.71
CA LEU A 310 2.74 -11.07 -6.29
C LEU A 310 2.39 -9.72 -5.66
N ALA A 311 2.48 -8.66 -6.45
CA ALA A 311 2.21 -7.30 -6.00
C ALA A 311 1.51 -6.50 -7.10
N ILE A 312 0.76 -5.48 -6.67
CA ILE A 312 0.05 -4.54 -7.53
C ILE A 312 0.16 -3.14 -6.94
N GLY A 313 0.04 -2.13 -7.79
CA GLY A 313 0.12 -0.73 -7.39
C GLY A 313 -0.75 0.16 -8.27
N ALA A 314 -0.87 1.41 -7.83
CA ALA A 314 -1.68 2.45 -8.46
C ALA A 314 -0.87 3.73 -8.53
N VAL A 315 -0.70 4.30 -9.72
CA VAL A 315 0.03 5.56 -9.94
C VAL A 315 -0.36 6.14 -11.30
N ASP A 316 -0.51 7.45 -11.42
CA ASP A 316 -0.65 8.13 -12.72
C ASP A 316 0.76 8.35 -13.33
N ILE A 317 1.24 7.40 -14.13
CA ILE A 317 2.61 7.42 -14.67
C ILE A 317 2.74 8.37 -15.85
N ASP A 318 1.67 8.56 -16.64
CA ASP A 318 1.69 9.44 -17.81
C ASP A 318 1.07 10.82 -17.58
N HIS A 319 0.72 11.11 -16.32
CA HIS A 319 0.21 12.39 -15.82
C HIS A 319 -1.05 12.86 -16.56
N ASN A 320 -1.91 11.91 -16.93
CA ASN A 320 -3.14 12.19 -17.66
C ASN A 320 -4.35 12.42 -16.71
N GLY A 321 -4.15 12.31 -15.39
CA GLY A 321 -5.18 12.44 -14.37
C GLY A 321 -5.96 11.14 -14.08
N MET A 322 -5.61 10.04 -14.75
CA MET A 322 -6.12 8.70 -14.51
C MET A 322 -5.05 7.88 -13.80
N ILE A 323 -5.45 7.17 -12.75
CA ILE A 323 -4.56 6.27 -12.03
C ILE A 323 -4.34 5.01 -12.85
N ASP A 324 -3.09 4.72 -13.22
CA ASP A 324 -2.68 3.51 -13.93
C ASP A 324 -2.51 2.32 -12.98
N LEU A 325 -2.52 1.10 -13.53
CA LEU A 325 -2.34 -0.13 -12.75
C LEU A 325 -0.94 -0.69 -12.95
N VAL A 326 -0.21 -0.92 -11.86
CA VAL A 326 1.08 -1.59 -11.86
C VAL A 326 0.87 -3.05 -11.49
N LEU A 327 1.41 -3.96 -12.29
CA LEU A 327 1.32 -5.42 -12.10
C LEU A 327 2.70 -6.03 -11.99
N ALA A 328 3.02 -6.62 -10.84
CA ALA A 328 4.26 -7.34 -10.60
C ALA A 328 4.02 -8.85 -10.67
N ASN A 329 4.14 -9.38 -11.90
CA ASN A 329 4.06 -10.82 -12.14
C ASN A 329 5.42 -11.48 -11.96
N ASP A 330 5.50 -12.39 -11.00
CA ASP A 330 6.65 -13.25 -10.83
C ASP A 330 6.76 -14.22 -12.01
N SER A 331 7.89 -14.13 -12.68
CA SER A 331 8.25 -14.98 -13.80
C SER A 331 9.19 -16.11 -13.41
N PHE A 332 9.57 -16.21 -12.13
CA PHE A 332 10.57 -17.11 -11.59
C PHE A 332 11.94 -16.90 -12.26
N THR A 333 12.27 -15.64 -12.58
CA THR A 333 13.54 -15.24 -13.19
C THR A 333 14.16 -14.05 -12.47
N THR A 334 15.43 -13.77 -12.76
CA THR A 334 16.17 -12.66 -12.16
C THR A 334 17.13 -12.03 -13.17
N LEU A 335 17.41 -10.74 -13.01
CA LEU A 335 18.45 -10.05 -13.79
C LEU A 335 19.86 -10.65 -13.59
N ALA A 336 20.09 -11.36 -12.48
CA ALA A 336 21.35 -12.05 -12.25
C ALA A 336 21.53 -13.29 -13.16
N MET A 337 20.46 -13.78 -13.78
CA MET A 337 20.45 -14.99 -14.62
C MET A 337 19.68 -14.75 -15.94
N PRO A 338 20.19 -13.88 -16.84
CA PRO A 338 19.46 -13.40 -18.02
C PRO A 338 19.19 -14.48 -19.08
N GLU A 339 19.85 -15.62 -18.99
CA GLU A 339 19.62 -16.80 -19.83
C GLU A 339 18.35 -17.57 -19.45
N LEU A 340 17.79 -17.36 -18.26
CA LEU A 340 16.54 -17.97 -17.85
C LEU A 340 15.37 -17.23 -18.53
N VAL A 341 14.59 -17.97 -19.31
CA VAL A 341 13.40 -17.43 -20.00
C VAL A 341 12.18 -18.07 -19.36
N SER A 342 11.20 -17.24 -19.02
CA SER A 342 9.91 -17.70 -18.53
C SER A 342 8.85 -17.66 -19.61
N ASP A 343 7.91 -18.59 -19.53
CA ASP A 343 6.73 -18.63 -20.39
C ASP A 343 5.54 -17.87 -19.75
N THR A 344 5.74 -17.18 -18.62
CA THR A 344 4.70 -16.37 -17.95
C THR A 344 4.62 -14.95 -18.53
N ALA A 345 3.47 -14.30 -18.34
CA ALA A 345 3.37 -12.88 -18.63
C ALA A 345 4.29 -12.10 -17.65
N PRO A 346 5.15 -11.20 -18.15
CA PRO A 346 5.98 -10.36 -17.30
C PRO A 346 5.15 -9.31 -16.56
N GLY A 347 5.75 -8.72 -15.53
CA GLY A 347 5.21 -7.51 -14.91
C GLY A 347 5.17 -6.32 -15.87
N LEU A 348 4.19 -5.45 -15.68
CA LEU A 348 3.90 -4.32 -16.56
C LEU A 348 3.08 -3.24 -15.85
N VAL A 349 2.89 -2.10 -16.52
CA VAL A 349 1.91 -1.07 -16.20
C VAL A 349 0.82 -1.07 -17.27
N ILE A 350 -0.44 -1.04 -16.85
CA ILE A 350 -1.61 -0.83 -17.71
C ILE A 350 -1.97 0.64 -17.62
N LEU A 351 -1.71 1.40 -18.69
CA LEU A 351 -2.09 2.81 -18.76
C LEU A 351 -3.60 2.94 -18.91
N ARG A 352 -4.24 3.61 -17.95
CA ARG A 352 -5.68 3.85 -17.98
C ARG A 352 -5.97 5.12 -18.76
N SER A 353 -6.92 4.98 -19.66
CA SER A 353 -7.41 6.06 -20.50
C SER A 353 -8.68 6.65 -19.89
N GLY A 354 -8.90 7.94 -20.08
CA GLY A 354 -10.12 8.61 -19.63
C GLY A 354 -11.38 8.05 -20.33
N PRO A 355 -12.59 8.33 -19.80
CA PRO A 355 -13.84 7.78 -20.34
C PRO A 355 -14.15 8.19 -21.79
N ASP A 356 -13.49 9.24 -22.30
CA ASP A 356 -13.65 9.76 -23.66
C ASP A 356 -12.54 9.30 -24.63
N GLU A 357 -11.60 8.46 -24.18
CA GLU A 357 -10.47 8.00 -24.97
C GLU A 357 -10.68 6.59 -25.56
N ASP A 358 -10.09 6.34 -26.73
CA ASP A 358 -10.18 5.05 -27.41
C ASP A 358 -9.29 4.01 -26.71
N LEU A 359 -9.93 3.01 -26.12
CA LEU A 359 -9.34 1.74 -25.70
C LEU A 359 -8.79 0.94 -26.92
N PRO A 360 -7.82 -0.01 -26.74
CA PRO A 360 -7.43 -0.70 -25.50
C PRO A 360 -6.36 0.02 -24.67
N TYR A 361 -6.24 -0.38 -23.41
CA TYR A 361 -5.22 0.13 -22.48
C TYR A 361 -3.79 -0.10 -23.00
N PRO A 362 -2.98 0.95 -23.20
CA PRO A 362 -1.59 0.79 -23.54
C PRO A 362 -0.80 0.10 -22.42
N LEU A 363 0.14 -0.78 -22.78
CA LEU A 363 0.97 -1.52 -21.81
C LEU A 363 2.41 -1.00 -21.81
N LEU A 364 2.97 -0.79 -20.61
CA LEU A 364 4.38 -0.45 -20.42
C LEU A 364 5.09 -1.58 -19.67
N PHE A 365 6.11 -2.19 -20.27
CA PHE A 365 6.88 -3.23 -19.60
C PHE A 365 8.03 -2.63 -18.78
N PHE A 366 8.44 -3.31 -17.72
CA PHE A 366 9.55 -2.90 -16.85
C PHE A 366 10.95 -3.03 -17.50
N GLY A 367 11.04 -3.61 -18.69
CA GLY A 367 12.31 -3.80 -19.40
C GLY A 367 12.15 -4.12 -20.89
N GLN A 368 13.23 -4.57 -21.53
CA GLN A 368 13.22 -5.00 -22.93
C GLN A 368 13.74 -6.44 -23.06
N GLY A 369 13.08 -7.25 -23.90
CA GLY A 369 13.44 -8.66 -24.05
C GLY A 369 13.34 -9.40 -22.72
N ASN A 370 14.35 -10.21 -22.39
CA ASN A 370 14.38 -10.98 -21.15
C ASN A 370 14.38 -10.10 -19.88
N ALA A 371 14.81 -8.82 -19.98
CA ALA A 371 14.76 -7.90 -18.86
C ALA A 371 13.32 -7.45 -18.51
N GLN A 372 12.29 -7.90 -19.22
CA GLN A 372 10.89 -7.71 -18.81
C GLN A 372 10.48 -8.66 -17.69
N SER A 373 11.18 -9.78 -17.56
CA SER A 373 10.91 -10.83 -16.59
C SER A 373 11.74 -10.59 -15.33
N GLY A 374 11.16 -10.89 -14.16
CA GLY A 374 11.78 -10.85 -12.83
C GLY A 374 10.90 -11.59 -11.81
N SER A 375 11.29 -11.63 -10.55
CA SER A 375 10.46 -12.15 -9.46
C SER A 375 9.49 -11.13 -8.92
N TYR A 376 9.83 -9.84 -8.95
CA TYR A 376 8.93 -8.72 -8.62
C TYR A 376 8.10 -8.96 -7.35
N MET A 377 8.77 -9.17 -6.23
CA MET A 377 8.12 -9.58 -4.97
C MET A 377 7.42 -8.40 -4.26
N GLY A 378 7.82 -7.17 -4.55
CA GLY A 378 7.26 -5.95 -3.97
C GLY A 378 7.37 -4.78 -4.94
N VAL A 379 6.47 -3.81 -4.80
CA VAL A 379 6.33 -2.63 -5.66
C VAL A 379 6.25 -1.39 -4.77
N ALA A 380 6.96 -0.32 -5.12
CA ALA A 380 6.78 1.00 -4.54
C ALA A 380 6.91 2.08 -5.62
N ASN A 381 6.13 3.16 -5.52
CA ASN A 381 6.36 4.37 -6.31
C ASN A 381 7.38 5.25 -5.58
N LEU A 382 8.35 5.82 -6.30
CA LEU A 382 9.31 6.78 -5.79
C LEU A 382 9.35 8.00 -6.71
N PHE A 383 9.09 9.16 -6.15
CA PHE A 383 9.34 10.43 -6.82
C PHE A 383 10.80 10.85 -6.64
N LEU A 384 11.52 10.96 -7.76
CA LEU A 384 12.90 11.43 -7.76
C LEU A 384 12.96 12.87 -8.26
N GLU A 385 13.49 13.78 -7.43
CA GLU A 385 13.58 15.20 -7.77
C GLU A 385 14.31 15.42 -9.10
N GLY A 386 13.63 16.08 -10.04
CA GLY A 386 14.14 16.36 -11.38
C GLY A 386 13.99 15.20 -12.38
N PHE A 387 13.50 14.04 -11.96
CA PHE A 387 13.27 12.87 -12.81
C PHE A 387 11.83 12.35 -12.80
N GLY A 388 11.02 12.68 -11.78
CA GLY A 388 9.61 12.27 -11.68
C GLY A 388 9.43 10.87 -11.09
N ASP A 389 8.27 10.26 -11.35
CA ASP A 389 7.87 8.95 -10.83
C ASP A 389 8.72 7.81 -11.37
N HIS A 390 9.07 6.89 -10.47
CA HIS A 390 9.78 5.66 -10.76
C HIS A 390 9.12 4.50 -10.01
N ILE A 391 9.00 3.37 -10.68
CA ILE A 391 8.57 2.13 -10.06
C ILE A 391 9.79 1.39 -9.55
N PHE A 392 9.89 1.32 -8.22
CA PHE A 392 10.80 0.42 -7.55
C PHE A 392 10.20 -0.98 -7.51
N LEU A 393 11.00 -1.98 -7.87
CA LEU A 393 10.62 -3.39 -7.83
C LEU A 393 11.65 -4.14 -7.00
N SER A 394 11.22 -4.78 -5.92
CA SER A 394 12.07 -5.73 -5.21
C SER A 394 12.11 -7.05 -5.98
N ASP A 395 13.30 -7.64 -6.09
CA ASP A 395 13.52 -8.80 -6.95
C ASP A 395 14.27 -9.90 -6.19
N PHE A 396 14.29 -11.11 -6.75
CA PHE A 396 15.21 -12.14 -6.31
C PHE A 396 16.57 -11.84 -6.94
N GLY A 397 17.51 -11.28 -6.19
CA GLY A 397 18.74 -10.69 -6.74
C GLY A 397 18.60 -9.17 -6.97
N PRO A 398 19.12 -8.60 -8.07
CA PRO A 398 19.14 -7.16 -8.25
C PRO A 398 17.74 -6.55 -8.34
N ASN A 399 17.42 -5.59 -7.47
CA ASN A 399 16.18 -4.80 -7.53
C ASN A 399 16.15 -3.91 -8.77
N ARG A 400 15.05 -3.19 -9.01
CA ARG A 400 14.91 -2.29 -10.17
C ARG A 400 14.32 -0.96 -9.78
N LEU A 401 14.64 0.06 -10.58
CA LEU A 401 14.09 1.40 -10.45
C LEU A 401 13.77 1.90 -11.85
N VAL A 402 12.52 1.74 -12.28
CA VAL A 402 12.12 1.87 -13.67
C VAL A 402 11.26 3.10 -13.88
N SER A 403 11.60 3.89 -14.89
CA SER A 403 10.71 4.91 -15.49
C SER A 403 10.62 4.68 -17.00
N TRP A 404 9.89 5.54 -17.72
CA TRP A 404 9.75 5.44 -19.18
C TRP A 404 10.15 6.73 -19.88
N ASP A 405 10.81 6.60 -21.04
CA ASP A 405 11.14 7.75 -21.89
C ASP A 405 9.92 8.27 -22.67
N ALA A 406 10.08 9.38 -23.39
CA ALA A 406 9.02 9.97 -24.22
C ALA A 406 8.48 9.05 -25.33
N ASN A 407 9.16 7.94 -25.64
CA ASN A 407 8.70 6.91 -26.57
C ASN A 407 8.17 5.67 -25.84
N ARG A 408 7.85 5.78 -24.55
CA ARG A 408 7.35 4.70 -23.69
C ARG A 408 8.33 3.53 -23.55
N ARG A 409 9.64 3.78 -23.68
CA ARG A 409 10.67 2.74 -23.47
C ARG A 409 11.13 2.76 -22.03
N PRO A 410 11.25 1.60 -21.37
CA PRO A 410 11.69 1.55 -19.99
C PRO A 410 13.15 2.00 -19.87
N VAL A 411 13.42 2.75 -18.80
CA VAL A 411 14.73 3.26 -18.39
C VAL A 411 14.96 2.78 -16.96
N ASP A 412 15.92 1.88 -16.77
CA ASP A 412 16.28 1.38 -15.45
C ASP A 412 17.44 2.19 -14.87
N ARG A 413 17.22 2.78 -13.70
CA ARG A 413 18.16 3.67 -12.99
C ARG A 413 18.72 3.08 -11.70
N ARG A 414 18.49 1.79 -11.44
CA ARG A 414 18.87 1.14 -10.17
C ARG A 414 20.34 1.35 -9.77
N VAL A 415 21.27 1.31 -10.73
CA VAL A 415 22.71 1.45 -10.49
C VAL A 415 23.08 2.93 -10.25
N GLU A 416 22.45 3.85 -10.99
CA GLU A 416 22.67 5.29 -10.85
C GLU A 416 22.31 5.76 -9.43
N TRP A 417 21.27 5.18 -8.85
CA TRP A 417 20.75 5.52 -7.52
C TRP A 417 21.16 4.54 -6.42
N GLY A 418 21.98 3.52 -6.74
CA GLY A 418 22.52 2.57 -5.76
C GLY A 418 21.47 1.71 -5.05
N VAL A 419 20.32 1.49 -5.68
CA VAL A 419 19.22 0.66 -5.14
C VAL A 419 19.19 -0.75 -5.73
N ASP A 420 20.12 -1.06 -6.63
CA ASP A 420 20.21 -2.37 -7.30
C ASP A 420 20.50 -3.52 -6.34
N LEU A 421 21.24 -3.28 -5.26
CA LEU A 421 21.57 -4.23 -4.18
C LEU A 421 21.82 -5.67 -4.70
N PRO A 422 22.74 -5.87 -5.67
CA PRO A 422 22.82 -7.08 -6.50
C PRO A 422 23.37 -8.33 -5.78
N GLY A 423 23.56 -8.24 -4.45
CA GLY A 423 24.23 -9.24 -3.61
C GLY A 423 25.73 -8.98 -3.45
N SER A 424 26.22 -8.98 -2.20
CA SER A 424 27.60 -9.40 -1.84
C SER A 424 27.85 -9.31 -0.33
N VAL A 425 27.00 -9.96 0.47
CA VAL A 425 27.49 -10.53 1.73
C VAL A 425 27.75 -12.00 1.43
N ASP A 426 29.02 -12.40 1.37
CA ASP A 426 29.46 -13.80 1.26
C ASP A 426 28.89 -14.64 0.11
N GLU A 427 28.78 -14.08 -1.11
CA GLU A 427 28.30 -14.77 -2.33
C GLU A 427 26.82 -15.23 -2.31
N GLN A 428 26.03 -14.78 -1.32
CA GLN A 428 24.58 -15.05 -1.28
C GLN A 428 23.79 -14.00 -2.07
N LEU A 429 22.75 -14.46 -2.78
CA LEU A 429 21.77 -13.57 -3.39
C LEU A 429 20.94 -12.93 -2.28
N LEU A 430 20.91 -11.60 -2.26
CA LEU A 430 19.91 -10.88 -1.48
C LEU A 430 18.59 -10.95 -2.24
N PHE A 431 17.50 -11.04 -1.49
CA PHE A 431 16.17 -10.85 -2.03
C PHE A 431 15.40 -9.93 -1.11
N ALA A 432 14.39 -9.25 -1.63
CA ALA A 432 13.50 -8.41 -0.83
C ALA A 432 12.04 -8.77 -1.09
N TRP A 433 11.31 -9.10 -0.03
CA TRP A 433 9.90 -9.55 -0.10
C TRP A 433 8.92 -8.41 -0.26
N GLY A 434 9.25 -7.22 0.25
CA GLY A 434 8.37 -6.06 0.22
C GLY A 434 9.16 -4.76 0.11
N ALA A 435 8.50 -3.77 -0.44
CA ALA A 435 8.98 -2.40 -0.56
C ALA A 435 7.88 -1.45 -0.08
N LEU A 436 8.27 -0.43 0.67
CA LEU A 436 7.38 0.65 1.11
C LEU A 436 8.10 1.97 0.85
N ALA A 437 7.40 2.90 0.22
CA ALA A 437 7.83 4.28 0.06
C ALA A 437 6.96 5.16 0.96
N ASP A 438 7.61 5.99 1.78
CA ASP A 438 6.95 6.94 2.68
C ASP A 438 7.98 8.00 3.12
N ASP A 439 7.55 9.15 3.62
CA ASP A 439 8.42 10.17 4.20
C ASP A 439 8.67 9.89 5.69
N PHE A 440 9.43 8.81 5.96
CA PHE A 440 9.67 8.32 7.33
C PHE A 440 10.31 9.37 8.24
N ASN A 441 11.10 10.28 7.67
CA ASN A 441 11.81 11.31 8.41
C ASN A 441 11.09 12.69 8.41
N ARG A 442 10.00 12.83 7.64
CA ARG A 442 9.16 14.02 7.50
C ARG A 442 9.89 15.23 6.90
N ASP A 443 10.79 15.02 5.94
CA ASP A 443 11.50 16.10 5.22
C ASP A 443 10.85 16.48 3.88
N GLY A 444 9.72 15.86 3.56
CA GLY A 444 8.96 16.04 2.33
C GLY A 444 9.49 15.22 1.16
N LYS A 445 10.32 14.20 1.39
CA LYS A 445 10.87 13.33 0.36
C LYS A 445 10.55 11.88 0.64
N ASP A 446 10.42 11.12 -0.44
CA ASP A 446 10.20 9.68 -0.35
C ASP A 446 11.46 8.98 0.19
N ASP A 447 11.30 8.28 1.31
CA ASP A 447 12.23 7.30 1.82
C ASP A 447 11.77 5.89 1.40
N LEU A 448 12.73 5.00 1.13
CA LEU A 448 12.44 3.62 0.76
C LEU A 448 12.80 2.66 1.89
N PHE A 449 11.81 1.90 2.38
CA PHE A 449 12.01 0.79 3.30
C PHE A 449 11.89 -0.55 2.57
N LEU A 450 12.87 -1.43 2.77
CA LEU A 450 12.95 -2.73 2.12
C LEU A 450 13.06 -3.85 3.16
N THR A 451 12.20 -4.86 3.04
CA THR A 451 12.30 -6.07 3.86
C THR A 451 13.17 -7.10 3.15
N GLN A 452 14.43 -7.18 3.57
CA GLN A 452 15.40 -8.10 2.98
C GLN A 452 15.42 -9.45 3.68
N GLY A 453 15.57 -10.51 2.87
CA GLY A 453 16.01 -11.81 3.33
C GLY A 453 17.33 -12.20 2.67
N ILE A 454 17.93 -13.23 3.25
CA ILE A 454 19.19 -13.81 2.77
C ILE A 454 18.89 -15.30 2.52
N GLU A 455 19.24 -15.80 1.34
CA GLU A 455 19.14 -17.23 1.01
C GLU A 455 20.45 -17.98 1.26
#